data_AF-A0A8C7PR45-F1
#
_entry.id   AF-A0A8C7PR45-F1
#
_cell.length_a   1.000
_cell.length_b   1.000
_cell.length_c   1.000
_cell.angle_alpha   90.00
_cell.angle_beta   90.00
_cell.angle_gamma   90.00
#
_symmetry.space_group_name_H-M   'P 1'
#
loop_
_entity.id
_entity.type
_entity.pdbx_description
1 polymer ?
#
loop_
_entity_poly.entity_id
_entity_poly.type
_entity_poly.pdbx_seq_one_letter_code
_entity_poly.pdbx_strand_id
1 'polypeptide(L)'
;IFLFHSFCQTLRLSHSINDEEGKYVTLRKTQIKKWLKGQGFNCELDVPNIALLGSGGGERAAVGMLGSLHQLEQDNLLGSLLYMCGVSGTTWCMSSLYSDPDWSLNKRCDEVIKTLKGPTVNLSKAVEWLKLRKEENQDFNLTDFWGAFTASYFMKEVSVWLSHRNSTNPYPIYSGVISDHFSTLLSVGVWFEMTPHESGFSGLGAFVSTSCLGSQFEGGAMREKRKEMDMVLLQGGARTDTHRMLARSLPPCLTLRPPHSLPLLSIYLSISISPDARVPESMASKEKIHLVDAALKINSPYPSVLRTSRKVDLIISLDFSEEDPFETVFSAKKYADELKLPFPPVNEDIRKEKDHPQDCYVFEGRRPEEPTIMHMPLFNLRNCHGQLSRMLTIIEIAGHSYKP
;
A
#
# COMPACT_ATOMS: atom_id res chain seq x y z
N ILE A 1 17.38 42.92 3.10
CA ILE A 1 18.08 41.61 2.96
C ILE A 1 17.04 40.53 3.18
N PHE A 2 16.40 40.06 2.11
CA PHE A 2 15.49 38.91 2.17
C PHE A 2 16.37 37.66 2.25
N LEU A 3 16.34 36.98 3.40
CA LEU A 3 16.91 35.65 3.55
C LEU A 3 16.08 34.70 2.69
N PHE A 4 16.53 34.43 1.46
CA PHE A 4 16.15 33.22 0.74
C PHE A 4 16.63 32.03 1.59
N HIS A 5 15.74 31.46 2.39
CA HIS A 5 15.91 30.07 2.81
C HIS A 5 15.86 29.23 1.53
N SER A 6 17.03 28.91 0.98
CA SER A 6 17.13 27.89 -0.05
C SER A 6 16.57 26.60 0.55
N PHE A 7 15.39 26.18 0.09
CA PHE A 7 14.86 24.85 0.35
C PHE A 7 15.77 23.84 -0.38
N CYS A 8 16.95 23.54 0.18
CA CYS A 8 17.88 22.57 -0.39
C CYS A 8 17.41 21.15 -0.06
N GLN A 9 16.18 20.83 -0.43
CA GLN A 9 15.66 19.48 -0.35
C GLN A 9 15.92 18.80 -1.68
N THR A 10 16.73 17.76 -1.64
CA THR A 10 17.30 17.09 -2.80
C THR A 10 16.73 15.68 -2.93
N LEU A 11 16.68 15.20 -4.17
CA LEU A 11 16.37 13.82 -4.49
C LEU A 11 17.42 12.92 -3.84
N ARG A 12 16.96 11.96 -3.03
CA ARG A 12 17.82 10.97 -2.39
C ARG A 12 18.01 9.79 -3.34
N LEU A 13 19.26 9.48 -3.68
CA LEU A 13 19.64 8.39 -4.59
C LEU A 13 20.43 7.30 -3.87
N SER A 14 19.73 6.35 -3.25
CA SER A 14 20.33 5.19 -2.58
C SER A 14 19.31 4.06 -2.40
N HIS A 15 19.78 2.82 -2.50
CA HIS A 15 19.00 1.62 -2.21
C HIS A 15 18.86 1.32 -0.71
N SER A 16 19.67 1.93 0.17
CA SER A 16 19.55 1.78 1.63
C SER A 16 18.25 2.40 2.14
N ILE A 17 17.75 2.00 3.32
CA ILE A 17 16.69 2.78 4.00
C ILE A 17 17.25 4.17 4.37
N ASN A 18 16.37 5.15 4.55
CA ASN A 18 16.79 6.47 5.04
C ASN A 18 16.97 6.49 6.57
N ASP A 19 17.57 7.57 7.06
CA ASP A 19 17.93 7.70 8.48
C ASP A 19 16.69 7.72 9.38
N GLU A 20 15.57 8.28 8.92
CA GLU A 20 14.33 8.37 9.68
C GLU A 20 13.63 7.00 9.81
N GLU A 21 13.58 6.20 8.74
CA GLU A 21 13.16 4.79 8.78
C GLU A 21 14.10 4.00 9.70
N GLY A 22 15.42 4.23 9.63
CA GLY A 22 16.40 3.60 10.52
C GLY A 22 16.17 3.91 12.01
N LYS A 23 15.89 5.17 12.35
CA LYS A 23 15.52 5.59 13.72
C LYS A 23 14.22 4.94 14.15
N TYR A 24 13.19 4.96 13.30
CA TYR A 24 11.89 4.35 13.58
C TYR A 24 12.03 2.85 13.86
N VAL A 25 12.73 2.12 13.00
CA VAL A 25 12.99 0.68 13.11
C VAL A 25 13.74 0.37 14.40
N THR A 26 14.75 1.16 14.77
CA THR A 26 15.52 0.97 16.01
C THR A 26 14.63 1.13 17.25
N LEU A 27 13.80 2.17 17.28
CA LEU A 27 12.84 2.39 18.36
C LEU A 27 11.80 1.27 18.44
N ARG A 28 11.25 0.85 17.30
CA ARG A 28 10.27 -0.22 17.23
C ARG A 28 10.85 -1.57 17.65
N LYS A 29 12.08 -1.91 17.23
CA LYS A 29 12.80 -3.11 17.70
C LYS A 29 12.95 -3.17 19.22
N THR A 30 13.16 -2.01 19.86
CA THR A 30 13.22 -1.93 21.33
C THR A 30 11.87 -2.30 21.96
N GLN A 31 10.75 -1.94 21.35
CA GLN A 31 9.42 -2.33 21.80
C GLN A 31 9.15 -3.82 21.55
N ILE A 32 9.53 -4.35 20.37
CA ILE A 32 9.42 -5.78 20.04
C ILE A 32 10.22 -6.62 21.06
N LYS A 33 11.42 -6.17 21.44
CA LYS A 33 12.23 -6.83 22.48
C LYS A 33 11.55 -6.85 23.85
N LYS A 34 10.89 -5.76 24.24
CA LYS A 34 10.07 -5.71 25.47
C LYS A 34 8.87 -6.65 25.38
N TRP A 35 8.19 -6.68 24.24
CA TRP A 35 7.08 -7.60 23.99
C TRP A 35 7.52 -9.06 24.07
N LEU A 36 8.61 -9.44 23.40
CA LEU A 36 9.20 -10.79 23.45
C LEU A 36 9.54 -11.22 24.89
N LYS A 37 10.13 -10.32 25.69
CA LYS A 37 10.39 -10.58 27.10
C LYS A 37 9.09 -10.83 27.88
N GLY A 38 8.03 -10.10 27.57
CA GLY A 38 6.68 -10.32 28.11
C GLY A 38 6.08 -11.67 27.73
N GLN A 39 6.43 -12.21 26.56
CA GLN A 39 6.05 -13.56 26.11
C GLN A 39 6.92 -14.68 26.72
N GLY A 40 7.93 -14.35 27.53
CA GLY A 40 8.86 -15.32 28.12
C GLY A 40 10.08 -15.65 27.26
N PHE A 41 10.29 -14.96 26.12
CA PHE A 41 11.49 -15.11 25.30
C PHE A 41 12.58 -14.12 25.74
N ASN A 42 13.78 -14.61 26.06
CA ASN A 42 14.92 -13.75 26.37
C ASN A 42 15.83 -13.59 25.13
N CYS A 43 15.64 -12.50 24.37
CA CYS A 43 16.45 -12.21 23.19
C CYS A 43 17.59 -11.23 23.54
N GLU A 44 18.81 -11.74 23.74
CA GLU A 44 19.96 -10.88 24.07
C GLU A 44 20.51 -10.13 22.85
N LEU A 45 20.50 -10.76 21.67
CA LEU A 45 21.18 -10.28 20.45
C LEU A 45 20.31 -9.35 19.57
N ASP A 46 19.38 -9.89 18.78
CA ASP A 46 18.51 -9.13 17.86
C ASP A 46 17.10 -9.75 17.85
N VAL A 47 16.11 -8.97 17.42
CA VAL A 47 14.72 -9.40 17.26
C VAL A 47 14.42 -9.64 15.79
N PRO A 48 13.56 -10.63 15.44
CA PRO A 48 13.22 -10.90 14.05
C PRO A 48 12.45 -9.72 13.44
N ASN A 49 12.80 -9.37 12.21
CA ASN A 49 12.10 -8.41 11.38
C ASN A 49 10.88 -9.09 10.75
N ILE A 50 9.72 -8.93 11.37
CA ILE A 50 8.46 -9.50 10.86
C ILE A 50 7.68 -8.45 10.08
N ALA A 51 7.32 -8.76 8.84
CA ALA A 51 6.51 -7.91 7.98
C ALA A 51 5.13 -8.53 7.74
N LEU A 52 4.07 -7.75 7.93
CA LEU A 52 2.70 -8.11 7.58
C LEU A 52 2.35 -7.48 6.22
N LEU A 53 1.85 -8.26 5.28
CA LEU A 53 1.45 -7.82 3.95
C LEU A 53 -0.04 -8.10 3.76
N GLY A 54 -0.78 -7.11 3.24
CA GLY A 54 -2.14 -7.31 2.75
C GLY A 54 -2.24 -7.05 1.25
N SER A 55 -2.85 -8.00 0.53
CA SER A 55 -3.16 -7.90 -0.89
C SER A 55 -4.22 -6.85 -1.20
N GLY A 56 -4.47 -6.59 -2.48
CA GLY A 56 -5.63 -5.82 -2.90
C GLY A 56 -6.93 -6.61 -2.89
N GLY A 57 -8.02 -5.93 -3.22
CA GLY A 57 -9.38 -6.48 -3.18
C GLY A 57 -10.43 -5.50 -2.65
N GLY A 58 -10.22 -4.18 -2.79
CA GLY A 58 -11.16 -3.15 -2.36
C GLY A 58 -11.61 -3.29 -0.91
N GLU A 59 -12.92 -3.16 -0.66
CA GLU A 59 -13.50 -3.24 0.69
C GLU A 59 -13.25 -4.61 1.35
N ARG A 60 -13.26 -5.71 0.57
CA ARG A 60 -12.96 -7.04 1.09
C ARG A 60 -11.56 -7.10 1.70
N ALA A 61 -10.56 -6.55 1.01
CA ALA A 61 -9.20 -6.47 1.54
C ALA A 61 -9.09 -5.51 2.73
N ALA A 62 -9.85 -4.41 2.74
CA ALA A 62 -9.88 -3.48 3.87
C ALA A 62 -10.45 -4.13 5.14
N VAL A 63 -11.59 -4.81 5.03
CA VAL A 63 -12.24 -5.52 6.14
C VAL A 63 -11.45 -6.77 6.55
N GLY A 64 -10.91 -7.51 5.58
CA GLY A 64 -10.03 -8.66 5.83
C GLY A 64 -8.80 -8.27 6.64
N MET A 65 -8.10 -7.21 6.23
CA MET A 65 -6.95 -6.68 6.97
C MET A 65 -7.34 -6.25 8.39
N LEU A 66 -8.46 -5.52 8.54
CA LEU A 66 -8.93 -5.07 9.84
C LEU A 66 -9.24 -6.25 10.78
N GLY A 67 -9.92 -7.28 10.27
CA GLY A 67 -10.20 -8.51 11.02
C GLY A 67 -8.94 -9.25 11.43
N SER A 68 -7.96 -9.39 10.53
CA SER A 68 -6.68 -10.01 10.83
C SER A 68 -5.89 -9.24 11.89
N LEU A 69 -5.88 -7.91 11.83
CA LEU A 69 -5.23 -7.08 12.84
C LEU A 69 -5.92 -7.17 14.21
N HIS A 70 -7.25 -7.19 14.23
CA HIS A 70 -8.02 -7.40 15.45
C HIS A 70 -7.70 -8.77 16.07
N GLN A 71 -7.65 -9.84 15.28
CA GLN A 71 -7.30 -11.17 15.79
C GLN A 71 -5.85 -11.23 16.30
N LEU A 72 -4.89 -10.66 15.57
CA LEU A 72 -3.50 -10.55 16.01
C LEU A 72 -3.38 -9.78 17.34
N GLU A 73 -4.28 -8.85 17.62
CA GLU A 73 -4.31 -8.19 18.91
C GLU A 73 -4.81 -9.12 20.02
N GLN A 74 -5.94 -9.79 19.79
CA GLN A 74 -6.53 -10.71 20.78
C GLN A 74 -5.54 -11.81 21.16
N ASP A 75 -4.72 -12.25 20.21
CA ASP A 75 -3.67 -13.24 20.42
C ASP A 75 -2.35 -12.63 20.91
N ASN A 76 -2.31 -11.32 21.18
CA ASN A 76 -1.15 -10.56 21.63
C ASN A 76 0.07 -10.67 20.69
N LEU A 77 -0.16 -10.77 19.38
CA LEU A 77 0.86 -10.91 18.33
C LEU A 77 1.19 -9.60 17.60
N LEU A 78 0.36 -8.54 17.70
CA LEU A 78 0.65 -7.25 17.07
C LEU A 78 1.98 -6.62 17.52
N GLY A 79 2.40 -6.88 18.76
CA GLY A 79 3.67 -6.41 19.30
C GLY A 79 4.91 -6.99 18.60
N SER A 80 4.75 -8.05 17.82
CA SER A 80 5.83 -8.70 17.06
C SER A 80 6.15 -8.02 15.72
N LEU A 81 5.20 -7.27 15.17
CA LEU A 81 5.29 -6.73 13.81
C LEU A 81 6.22 -5.51 13.75
N LEU A 82 7.17 -5.54 12.80
CA LEU A 82 8.05 -4.44 12.48
C LEU A 82 7.50 -3.60 11.31
N TYR A 83 7.03 -4.25 10.24
CA TYR A 83 6.49 -3.59 9.05
C TYR A 83 5.04 -3.99 8.81
N MET A 84 4.25 -3.07 8.26
CA MET A 84 2.92 -3.33 7.74
C MET A 84 2.81 -2.73 6.34
N CYS A 85 2.51 -3.57 5.35
CA CYS A 85 2.56 -3.20 3.94
C CYS A 85 1.21 -3.48 3.28
N GLY A 86 0.76 -2.57 2.41
CA GLY A 86 -0.52 -2.72 1.71
C GLY A 86 -0.46 -2.27 0.25
N VAL A 87 -1.28 -2.93 -0.57
CA VAL A 87 -1.69 -2.46 -1.90
C VAL A 87 -3.21 -2.31 -1.95
N SER A 88 -3.71 -1.50 -2.88
CA SER A 88 -5.14 -1.35 -3.15
C SER A 88 -5.99 -1.20 -1.87
N GLY A 89 -7.09 -1.95 -1.73
CA GLY A 89 -7.99 -1.94 -0.58
C GLY A 89 -7.35 -2.06 0.82
N THR A 90 -6.25 -2.81 0.99
CA THR A 90 -5.53 -2.84 2.28
C THR A 90 -5.00 -1.45 2.68
N THR A 91 -4.62 -0.62 1.70
CA THR A 91 -4.17 0.75 1.97
C THR A 91 -5.27 1.60 2.60
N TRP A 92 -6.54 1.32 2.30
CA TRP A 92 -7.69 2.02 2.90
C TRP A 92 -7.77 1.71 4.40
N CYS A 93 -7.70 0.43 4.78
CA CYS A 93 -7.63 0.02 6.18
C CYS A 93 -6.44 0.68 6.89
N MET A 94 -5.23 0.55 6.32
CA MET A 94 -4.02 1.14 6.91
C MET A 94 -4.12 2.67 7.03
N SER A 95 -4.75 3.35 6.07
CA SER A 95 -4.89 4.80 6.13
C SER A 95 -5.83 5.26 7.25
N SER A 96 -6.95 4.55 7.46
CA SER A 96 -7.88 4.82 8.55
C SER A 96 -7.26 4.49 9.90
N LEU A 97 -6.52 3.38 10.01
CA LEU A 97 -5.83 3.04 11.25
C LEU A 97 -4.83 4.13 11.61
N TYR A 98 -3.88 4.44 10.73
CA TYR A 98 -2.81 5.38 11.06
C TYR A 98 -3.17 6.86 10.90
N SER A 99 -4.46 7.22 10.86
CA SER A 99 -4.90 8.62 10.78
C SER A 99 -4.73 9.38 12.09
N ASP A 100 -4.69 8.67 13.21
CA ASP A 100 -4.44 9.21 14.53
C ASP A 100 -2.95 9.01 14.90
N PRO A 101 -2.23 10.02 15.41
CA PRO A 101 -0.82 9.91 15.79
C PRO A 101 -0.57 9.39 17.22
N ASP A 102 -1.56 9.43 18.13
CA ASP A 102 -1.36 9.23 19.58
C ASP A 102 -1.91 7.91 20.11
N TRP A 103 -2.42 7.05 19.24
CA TRP A 103 -3.14 5.83 19.60
C TRP A 103 -2.31 4.55 19.42
N SER A 104 -2.70 3.52 20.17
CA SER A 104 -2.20 2.15 20.05
C SER A 104 -3.06 1.37 19.04
N LEU A 105 -2.42 0.64 18.11
CA LEU A 105 -3.05 -0.03 16.96
C LEU A 105 -4.35 -0.82 17.28
N ASN A 106 -4.52 -1.25 18.51
CA ASN A 106 -5.71 -1.92 18.97
C ASN A 106 -6.96 -1.05 19.09
N LYS A 107 -6.88 0.04 19.86
CA LYS A 107 -8.06 0.83 20.22
C LYS A 107 -8.80 1.33 19.00
N ARG A 108 -8.07 1.65 17.94
CA ARG A 108 -8.68 2.08 16.70
C ARG A 108 -8.93 1.01 15.65
N CYS A 109 -8.49 -0.23 15.86
CA CYS A 109 -9.21 -1.33 15.21
C CYS A 109 -10.69 -1.32 15.65
N ASP A 110 -10.97 -1.21 16.95
CA ASP A 110 -12.35 -1.17 17.47
C ASP A 110 -13.14 0.06 16.99
N GLU A 111 -12.50 1.24 16.96
CA GLU A 111 -13.11 2.46 16.44
C GLU A 111 -13.43 2.35 14.94
N VAL A 112 -12.51 1.85 14.12
CA VAL A 112 -12.75 1.66 12.69
C VAL A 112 -13.87 0.64 12.48
N ILE A 113 -13.90 -0.46 13.24
CA ILE A 113 -15.00 -1.43 13.20
C ILE A 113 -16.34 -0.76 13.53
N LYS A 114 -16.38 0.08 14.58
CA LYS A 114 -17.59 0.82 14.98
C LYS A 114 -18.02 1.81 13.90
N THR A 115 -17.08 2.51 13.28
CA THR A 115 -17.32 3.46 12.18
C THR A 115 -17.88 2.75 10.96
N LEU A 116 -17.29 1.61 10.56
CA LEU A 116 -17.78 0.80 9.44
C LEU A 116 -19.19 0.26 9.69
N LYS A 117 -19.52 -0.14 10.92
CA LYS A 117 -20.88 -0.55 11.33
C LYS A 117 -21.87 0.62 11.47
N GLY A 118 -21.36 1.85 11.57
CA GLY A 118 -22.15 3.06 11.75
C GLY A 118 -22.83 3.57 10.46
N PRO A 119 -23.64 4.64 10.57
CA PRO A 119 -24.27 5.25 9.40
C PRO A 119 -23.23 5.83 8.43
N THR A 120 -23.58 5.92 7.15
CA THR A 120 -22.72 6.54 6.13
C THR A 120 -22.40 7.99 6.47
N VAL A 121 -21.18 8.45 6.19
CA VAL A 121 -20.79 9.86 6.36
C VAL A 121 -21.69 10.73 5.50
N ASN A 122 -22.04 11.91 6.02
CA ASN A 122 -22.80 12.90 5.24
C ASN A 122 -21.99 13.29 3.99
N LEU A 123 -22.58 13.05 2.82
CA LEU A 123 -22.01 13.38 1.51
C LEU A 123 -21.56 14.85 1.42
N SER A 124 -22.14 15.73 2.26
CA SER A 124 -21.72 17.12 2.42
C SER A 124 -20.23 17.26 2.74
N LYS A 125 -19.66 16.41 3.62
CA LYS A 125 -18.24 16.46 4.00
C LYS A 125 -17.32 16.09 2.83
N ALA A 126 -17.71 15.09 2.04
CA ALA A 126 -16.97 14.70 0.84
C ALA A 126 -16.97 15.84 -0.20
N VAL A 127 -18.13 16.48 -0.38
CA VAL A 127 -18.27 17.63 -1.28
C VAL A 127 -17.48 18.83 -0.78
N GLU A 128 -17.48 19.13 0.52
CA GLU A 128 -16.67 20.18 1.13
C GLU A 128 -15.18 19.93 0.93
N TRP A 129 -14.71 18.70 1.17
CA TRP A 129 -13.33 18.32 0.91
C TRP A 129 -12.96 18.50 -0.56
N LEU A 130 -13.83 18.08 -1.49
CA LEU A 130 -13.60 18.26 -2.93
C LEU A 130 -13.56 19.74 -3.35
N LYS A 131 -14.39 20.60 -2.74
CA LYS A 131 -14.37 22.05 -2.98
C LYS A 131 -13.05 22.66 -2.52
N LEU A 132 -12.67 22.39 -1.26
CA LEU A 132 -11.40 22.86 -0.70
C LEU A 132 -10.23 22.38 -1.56
N ARG A 133 -10.26 21.11 -1.98
CA ARG A 133 -9.21 20.53 -2.81
C ARG A 133 -9.12 21.19 -4.19
N LYS A 134 -10.26 21.48 -4.81
CA LYS A 134 -10.31 22.20 -6.10
C LYS A 134 -9.77 23.63 -5.99
N GLU A 135 -9.97 24.29 -4.85
CA GLU A 135 -9.43 25.63 -4.58
C GLU A 135 -7.91 25.59 -4.34
N GLU A 136 -7.40 24.51 -3.73
CA GLU A 136 -5.98 24.34 -3.39
C GLU A 136 -5.10 23.76 -4.52
N ASN A 137 -5.68 23.06 -5.50
CA ASN A 137 -4.93 22.25 -6.47
C ASN A 137 -5.20 22.68 -7.93
N GLN A 138 -4.14 22.92 -8.72
CA GLN A 138 -4.25 23.18 -10.16
C GLN A 138 -4.48 21.90 -11.00
N ASP A 139 -4.28 20.70 -10.42
CA ASP A 139 -4.35 19.40 -11.12
C ASP A 139 -5.51 18.49 -10.63
N PHE A 140 -6.66 19.08 -10.26
CA PHE A 140 -7.86 18.33 -9.83
C PHE A 140 -8.34 17.36 -10.92
N ASN A 141 -8.49 16.08 -10.58
CA ASN A 141 -8.85 15.03 -11.52
C ASN A 141 -9.79 13.98 -10.90
N LEU A 142 -10.09 12.93 -11.66
CA LEU A 142 -11.04 11.90 -11.25
C LEU A 142 -10.58 11.11 -10.01
N THR A 143 -9.27 11.02 -9.78
CA THR A 143 -8.69 10.40 -8.57
C THR A 143 -9.08 11.16 -7.31
N ASP A 144 -9.18 12.50 -7.36
CA ASP A 144 -9.67 13.30 -6.23
C ASP A 144 -11.11 12.91 -5.85
N PHE A 145 -11.98 12.74 -6.85
CA PHE A 145 -13.35 12.28 -6.64
C PHE A 145 -13.39 10.88 -6.03
N TRP A 146 -12.64 9.92 -6.59
CA TRP A 146 -12.63 8.56 -6.07
C TRP A 146 -11.98 8.43 -4.70
N GLY A 147 -10.96 9.24 -4.41
CA GLY A 147 -10.39 9.35 -3.08
C GLY A 147 -11.46 9.78 -2.08
N ALA A 148 -12.12 10.92 -2.33
CA ALA A 148 -13.16 11.44 -1.45
C ALA A 148 -14.35 10.47 -1.30
N PHE A 149 -14.76 9.82 -2.40
CA PHE A 149 -15.80 8.80 -2.38
C PHE A 149 -15.38 7.59 -1.56
N THR A 150 -14.15 7.10 -1.72
CA THR A 150 -13.64 5.93 -0.99
C THR A 150 -13.56 6.21 0.51
N ALA A 151 -12.95 7.34 0.86
CA ALA A 151 -12.84 7.83 2.23
C ALA A 151 -14.22 7.96 2.88
N SER A 152 -15.17 8.63 2.23
CA SER A 152 -16.48 8.93 2.84
C SER A 152 -17.49 7.78 2.80
N TYR A 153 -17.51 6.99 1.73
CA TYR A 153 -18.53 5.97 1.51
C TYR A 153 -18.13 4.62 2.10
N PHE A 154 -16.92 4.15 1.79
CA PHE A 154 -16.43 2.84 2.24
C PHE A 154 -15.82 2.95 3.63
N MET A 155 -14.80 3.79 3.78
CA MET A 155 -14.09 3.90 5.06
C MET A 155 -14.83 4.75 6.09
N LYS A 156 -15.81 5.54 5.64
CA LYS A 156 -16.61 6.44 6.46
C LYS A 156 -15.76 7.41 7.31
N GLU A 157 -14.60 7.78 6.79
CA GLU A 157 -13.66 8.72 7.42
C GLU A 157 -12.80 9.42 6.37
N VAL A 158 -12.52 10.71 6.58
CA VAL A 158 -11.59 11.51 5.78
C VAL A 158 -10.35 11.77 6.63
N SER A 159 -9.25 11.07 6.34
CA SER A 159 -7.99 11.12 7.09
C SER A 159 -6.94 11.91 6.32
N VAL A 160 -6.14 12.77 6.99
CA VAL A 160 -5.58 13.96 6.31
C VAL A 160 -4.05 13.95 6.09
N TRP A 161 -3.22 13.11 6.74
CA TRP A 161 -1.74 13.23 6.61
C TRP A 161 -0.93 11.93 6.68
N LEU A 162 0.22 11.89 5.98
CA LEU A 162 1.17 10.75 5.95
C LEU A 162 2.33 10.92 6.93
N SER A 163 2.86 12.14 7.03
CA SER A 163 4.20 12.42 7.57
C SER A 163 4.35 12.38 9.09
N HIS A 164 3.25 12.39 9.85
CA HIS A 164 3.29 12.45 11.31
C HIS A 164 2.92 11.10 11.93
N ARG A 165 3.90 10.29 12.34
CA ARG A 165 3.62 8.99 12.98
C ARG A 165 4.56 8.67 14.14
N ASN A 166 3.98 8.19 15.23
CA ASN A 166 4.71 7.73 16.40
C ASN A 166 5.28 6.31 16.18
N SER A 167 6.37 5.98 16.88
CA SER A 167 7.12 4.72 16.72
C SER A 167 6.51 3.49 17.42
N THR A 168 5.28 3.63 17.92
CA THR A 168 4.56 2.60 18.70
C THR A 168 3.91 1.52 17.84
N ASN A 169 3.75 1.78 16.55
CA ASN A 169 3.06 0.89 15.62
C ASN A 169 4.07 0.28 14.62
N PRO A 170 3.69 -0.77 13.87
CA PRO A 170 4.51 -1.25 12.75
C PRO A 170 4.76 -0.14 11.74
N TYR A 171 5.91 -0.15 11.08
CA TYR A 171 6.24 0.85 10.08
C TYR A 171 5.37 0.68 8.82
N PRO A 172 4.54 1.67 8.45
CA PRO A 172 3.57 1.52 7.38
C PRO A 172 4.18 1.81 6.02
N ILE A 173 3.99 0.90 5.06
CA ILE A 173 4.45 1.02 3.68
C ILE A 173 3.28 0.83 2.71
N TYR A 174 3.00 1.85 1.91
CA TYR A 174 1.98 1.84 0.87
C TYR A 174 2.66 1.66 -0.48
N SER A 175 2.11 0.85 -1.38
CA SER A 175 2.74 0.59 -2.67
C SER A 175 1.82 0.95 -3.84
N GLY A 176 2.40 1.58 -4.85
CA GLY A 176 1.80 1.87 -6.16
C GLY A 176 2.76 1.49 -7.29
N VAL A 177 2.33 1.63 -8.53
CA VAL A 177 3.17 1.37 -9.71
C VAL A 177 3.02 2.45 -10.77
N ILE A 178 4.04 2.66 -11.59
CA ILE A 178 3.94 3.62 -12.69
C ILE A 178 3.01 3.13 -13.81
N SER A 179 2.12 4.00 -14.27
CA SER A 179 1.17 3.79 -15.36
C SER A 179 1.75 4.32 -16.66
N ASP A 180 2.52 3.51 -17.38
CA ASP A 180 2.78 3.71 -18.81
C ASP A 180 3.56 2.57 -19.47
N HIS A 181 3.50 2.53 -20.80
CA HIS A 181 4.15 1.62 -21.77
C HIS A 181 5.70 1.47 -21.70
N PHE A 182 6.34 1.86 -20.61
CA PHE A 182 7.78 1.61 -20.34
C PHE A 182 8.08 0.16 -19.99
N SER A 183 7.04 -0.67 -19.88
CA SER A 183 7.05 -2.05 -19.40
C SER A 183 7.89 -3.02 -20.23
N THR A 184 8.40 -2.62 -21.39
CA THR A 184 9.32 -3.46 -22.15
C THR A 184 10.79 -3.32 -21.71
N LEU A 185 11.16 -2.29 -20.95
CA LEU A 185 12.59 -1.99 -20.71
C LEU A 185 13.08 -2.09 -19.26
N LEU A 186 12.26 -1.95 -18.22
CA LEU A 186 12.72 -2.17 -16.84
C LEU A 186 11.62 -2.73 -15.91
N SER A 187 11.68 -4.02 -15.59
CA SER A 187 10.93 -4.62 -14.47
C SER A 187 11.32 -4.03 -13.10
N VAL A 188 12.53 -3.47 -13.01
CA VAL A 188 13.15 -2.95 -11.78
C VAL A 188 12.51 -1.62 -11.32
N GLY A 189 12.15 -0.72 -12.25
CA GLY A 189 11.79 0.67 -11.94
C GLY A 189 10.29 0.96 -11.80
N VAL A 190 9.44 -0.08 -11.74
CA VAL A 190 7.97 0.08 -11.84
C VAL A 190 7.33 0.38 -10.48
N TRP A 191 7.96 -0.05 -9.39
CA TRP A 191 7.39 0.03 -8.05
C TRP A 191 7.67 1.36 -7.37
N PHE A 192 6.60 1.99 -6.90
CA PHE A 192 6.63 3.21 -6.12
C PHE A 192 6.19 2.91 -4.69
N GLU A 193 7.01 3.24 -3.72
CA GLU A 193 6.71 3.11 -2.30
C GLU A 193 6.37 4.47 -1.71
N MET A 194 5.44 4.49 -0.77
CA MET A 194 5.19 5.62 0.10
C MET A 194 5.26 5.16 1.55
N THR A 195 6.04 5.88 2.33
CA THR A 195 6.19 5.71 3.77
C THR A 195 5.96 7.06 4.45
N PRO A 196 5.88 7.14 5.79
CA PRO A 196 5.77 8.44 6.46
C PRO A 196 6.95 9.39 6.17
N HIS A 197 8.13 8.84 5.90
CA HIS A 197 9.36 9.62 5.77
C HIS A 197 9.78 9.88 4.33
N GLU A 198 9.70 8.87 3.47
CA GLU A 198 10.04 9.01 2.05
C GLU A 198 9.07 8.29 1.12
N SER A 199 9.01 8.79 -0.11
CA SER A 199 8.23 8.23 -1.20
C SER A 199 9.08 8.22 -2.47
N GLY A 200 9.05 7.13 -3.24
CA GLY A 200 9.96 6.98 -4.37
C GLY A 200 9.99 5.60 -5.02
N PHE A 201 10.89 5.45 -5.99
CA PHE A 201 11.07 4.24 -6.77
C PHE A 201 12.18 3.36 -6.17
N SER A 202 11.79 2.29 -5.48
CA SER A 202 12.72 1.44 -4.74
C SER A 202 13.76 0.76 -5.62
N GLY A 203 13.36 0.27 -6.79
CA GLY A 203 14.33 -0.36 -7.70
C GLY A 203 15.34 0.63 -8.30
N LEU A 204 14.97 1.91 -8.43
CA LEU A 204 15.87 2.97 -8.86
C LEU A 204 16.68 3.56 -7.70
N GLY A 205 16.29 3.28 -6.46
CA GLY A 205 16.85 3.92 -5.27
C GLY A 205 16.54 5.42 -5.20
N ALA A 206 15.51 5.90 -5.89
CA ALA A 206 15.22 7.33 -6.05
C ALA A 206 14.03 7.76 -5.21
N PHE A 207 14.27 8.59 -4.20
CA PHE A 207 13.28 8.97 -3.19
C PHE A 207 13.26 10.46 -2.90
N VAL A 208 12.08 10.96 -2.54
CA VAL A 208 11.88 12.30 -1.97
C VAL A 208 11.23 12.15 -0.59
N SER A 209 11.36 13.18 0.25
CA SER A 209 10.57 13.24 1.49
C SER A 209 9.08 13.17 1.18
N THR A 210 8.31 12.39 1.94
CA THR A 210 6.85 12.23 1.70
C THR A 210 6.10 13.56 1.84
N SER A 211 6.54 14.46 2.72
CA SER A 211 5.99 15.81 2.83
C SER A 211 6.18 16.68 1.58
N CYS A 212 7.00 16.21 0.63
CA CYS A 212 7.31 16.85 -0.63
C CYS A 212 6.70 16.13 -1.83
N LEU A 213 5.98 15.04 -1.58
CA LEU A 213 5.29 14.29 -2.61
C LEU A 213 4.30 15.22 -3.34
N GLY A 214 4.49 15.37 -4.66
CA GLY A 214 3.71 16.27 -5.52
C GLY A 214 4.36 17.65 -5.73
N SER A 215 5.44 17.99 -5.02
CA SER A 215 6.26 19.18 -5.27
C SER A 215 7.02 19.08 -6.60
N GLN A 216 7.46 20.20 -7.16
CA GLN A 216 8.25 20.22 -8.39
C GLN A 216 9.75 20.14 -8.08
N PHE A 217 10.44 19.25 -8.79
CA PHE A 217 11.89 19.07 -8.73
C PHE A 217 12.48 19.31 -10.11
N GLU A 218 13.67 19.89 -10.19
CA GLU A 218 14.45 20.05 -11.42
C GLU A 218 15.92 19.83 -11.09
N GLY A 219 16.62 19.00 -11.89
CA GLY A 219 18.02 18.69 -11.62
C GLY A 219 18.24 17.97 -10.27
N GLY A 220 17.20 17.30 -9.74
CA GLY A 220 17.23 16.69 -8.41
C GLY A 220 17.08 17.67 -7.24
N ALA A 221 16.93 18.97 -7.48
CA ALA A 221 16.67 19.98 -6.46
C ALA A 221 15.20 20.42 -6.50
N MET A 222 14.61 20.65 -5.33
CA MET A 222 13.24 21.19 -5.26
C MET A 222 13.19 22.62 -5.81
N ARG A 223 12.26 22.85 -6.75
CA ARG A 223 11.99 24.16 -7.34
C ARG A 223 10.80 24.84 -6.68
N GLU A 224 9.73 24.08 -6.50
CA GLU A 224 8.48 24.58 -5.94
C GLU A 224 7.95 23.58 -4.93
N LYS A 225 7.85 24.01 -3.67
CA LYS A 225 7.21 23.22 -2.63
C LYS A 225 5.70 23.35 -2.77
N ARG A 226 5.03 22.23 -3.04
CA ARG A 226 3.57 22.13 -2.97
C ARG A 226 3.14 21.62 -1.59
N LYS A 227 1.85 21.81 -1.26
CA LYS A 227 1.25 21.24 -0.06
C LYS A 227 1.36 19.71 -0.11
N GLU A 228 1.67 19.07 1.02
CA GLU A 228 1.74 17.62 1.14
C GLU A 228 0.45 16.97 0.60
N MET A 229 0.62 15.85 -0.10
CA MET A 229 -0.48 15.08 -0.64
C MET A 229 -1.29 14.44 0.48
N ASP A 230 -2.62 14.58 0.42
CA ASP A 230 -3.55 13.98 1.38
C ASP A 230 -3.64 12.45 1.16
N MET A 231 -3.75 11.68 2.25
CA MET A 231 -3.99 10.23 2.23
C MET A 231 -5.22 9.84 1.40
N VAL A 232 -6.24 10.70 1.35
CA VAL A 232 -7.45 10.50 0.54
C VAL A 232 -7.10 10.28 -0.94
N LEU A 233 -6.08 10.98 -1.47
CA LEU A 233 -5.66 10.81 -2.87
C LEU A 233 -4.95 9.50 -3.11
N LEU A 234 -4.20 9.02 -2.11
CA LEU A 234 -3.53 7.73 -2.17
C LEU A 234 -4.53 6.58 -2.13
N GLN A 235 -5.58 6.70 -1.31
CA GLN A 235 -6.71 5.78 -1.32
C GLN A 235 -7.44 5.77 -2.67
N GLY A 236 -7.53 6.94 -3.32
CA GLY A 236 -8.18 7.11 -4.62
C GLY A 236 -7.52 6.30 -5.72
N GLY A 237 -6.18 6.18 -5.74
CA GLY A 237 -5.43 5.41 -6.74
C GLY A 237 -5.62 3.89 -6.69
N ALA A 238 -6.22 3.38 -5.62
CA ALA A 238 -6.35 1.96 -5.28
C ALA A 238 -7.62 1.27 -5.84
N ARG A 239 -8.19 1.76 -6.95
CA ARG A 239 -9.44 1.23 -7.51
C ARG A 239 -9.39 1.13 -9.03
N THR A 240 -9.29 -0.08 -9.58
CA THR A 240 -9.24 -0.31 -11.03
C THR A 240 -10.54 -0.89 -11.60
N ASP A 241 -11.26 -1.72 -10.85
CA ASP A 241 -12.33 -2.53 -11.44
C ASP A 241 -13.71 -1.85 -11.51
N THR A 242 -14.02 -0.92 -10.61
CA THR A 242 -15.37 -0.33 -10.55
C THR A 242 -15.62 0.77 -11.59
N HIS A 243 -14.57 1.21 -12.30
CA HIS A 243 -14.65 2.20 -13.37
C HIS A 243 -15.49 1.70 -14.56
N ARG A 244 -15.33 0.43 -14.92
CA ARG A 244 -16.04 -0.17 -16.07
C ARG A 244 -17.54 -0.37 -15.76
N MET A 245 -17.89 -0.55 -14.49
CA MET A 245 -19.26 -0.71 -14.03
C MET A 245 -19.98 0.62 -13.81
N LEU A 246 -19.35 1.62 -13.18
CA LEU A 246 -20.01 2.91 -12.86
C LEU A 246 -20.09 3.88 -14.03
N ALA A 247 -19.17 3.83 -15.01
CA ALA A 247 -19.31 4.60 -16.25
C ALA A 247 -20.59 4.25 -17.04
N ARG A 248 -21.20 3.07 -16.77
CA ARG A 248 -22.48 2.63 -17.34
C ARG A 248 -23.69 2.97 -16.46
N SER A 249 -23.49 3.38 -15.22
CA SER A 249 -24.55 3.54 -14.20
C SER A 249 -24.74 4.99 -13.73
N LEU A 250 -23.87 5.93 -14.12
CA LEU A 250 -24.00 7.34 -13.77
C LEU A 250 -25.04 8.04 -14.67
N PRO A 251 -25.86 8.97 -14.13
CA PRO A 251 -26.80 9.75 -14.93
C PRO A 251 -26.07 10.58 -16.00
N PRO A 252 -26.70 10.89 -17.16
CA PRO A 252 -26.07 11.61 -18.28
C PRO A 252 -25.52 13.01 -17.94
N CYS A 253 -25.88 13.58 -16.78
CA CYS A 253 -25.36 14.85 -16.30
C CYS A 253 -24.00 14.73 -15.59
N LEU A 254 -23.60 13.53 -15.17
CA LEU A 254 -22.32 13.20 -14.54
C LEU A 254 -21.39 12.39 -15.47
N THR A 255 -21.86 12.01 -16.66
CA THR A 255 -20.99 11.51 -17.72
C THR A 255 -20.09 12.63 -18.22
N LEU A 256 -18.91 12.76 -17.60
CA LEU A 256 -17.74 13.29 -18.27
C LEU A 256 -17.59 12.44 -19.55
N ARG A 257 -17.73 13.07 -20.73
CA ARG A 257 -17.62 12.40 -22.05
C ARG A 257 -16.48 11.38 -21.99
N PRO A 258 -16.66 10.12 -22.41
CA PRO A 258 -15.56 9.16 -22.39
C PRO A 258 -14.54 9.64 -23.43
N PRO A 259 -13.37 10.16 -23.04
CA PRO A 259 -12.36 10.43 -24.04
C PRO A 259 -11.77 9.06 -24.34
N HIS A 260 -11.80 8.70 -25.61
CA HIS A 260 -10.89 7.69 -26.13
C HIS A 260 -9.49 8.03 -25.55
N SER A 261 -8.91 7.08 -24.82
CA SER A 261 -7.60 7.16 -24.17
C SER A 261 -7.39 8.26 -23.09
N LEU A 262 -8.16 8.29 -22.00
CA LEU A 262 -7.65 8.86 -20.75
C LEU A 262 -6.86 7.79 -19.98
N PRO A 263 -5.61 8.07 -19.53
CA PRO A 263 -4.89 7.14 -18.66
C PRO A 263 -5.69 6.95 -17.37
N LEU A 264 -5.93 5.69 -17.04
CA LEU A 264 -6.59 5.25 -15.82
C LEU A 264 -5.86 5.88 -14.62
N LEU A 265 -6.65 6.51 -13.73
CA LEU A 265 -6.34 6.93 -12.36
C LEU A 265 -4.86 7.23 -12.08
N SER A 266 -4.46 8.48 -12.26
CA SER A 266 -3.08 8.91 -12.09
C SER A 266 -2.93 9.77 -10.83
N ILE A 267 -2.07 9.34 -9.91
CA ILE A 267 -1.42 10.31 -9.02
C ILE A 267 -0.35 11.02 -9.87
N TYR A 268 -0.50 12.33 -10.06
CA TYR A 268 0.48 13.13 -10.79
C TYR A 268 1.63 13.49 -9.86
N LEU A 269 2.79 12.93 -10.16
CA LEU A 269 4.03 13.28 -9.48
C LEU A 269 4.92 14.07 -10.43
N SER A 270 5.07 15.37 -10.18
CA SER A 270 5.97 16.23 -10.96
C SER A 270 7.41 16.07 -10.48
N ILE A 271 8.05 14.94 -10.80
CA ILE A 271 9.49 14.79 -10.53
C ILE A 271 10.24 14.95 -11.85
N SER A 272 10.85 16.12 -12.10
CA SER A 272 11.93 16.20 -13.09
C SER A 272 13.22 15.74 -12.41
N ILE A 273 13.57 14.50 -12.71
CA ILE A 273 14.80 13.87 -12.25
C ILE A 273 15.87 14.21 -13.29
N SER A 274 17.04 14.70 -12.85
CA SER A 274 18.20 14.80 -13.75
C SER A 274 18.52 13.41 -14.32
N PRO A 275 19.04 13.28 -15.55
CA PRO A 275 19.68 12.05 -15.97
C PRO A 275 20.90 11.76 -15.08
N ASP A 276 20.67 11.06 -13.97
CA ASP A 276 21.67 10.24 -13.28
C ASP A 276 21.63 8.87 -13.97
N ALA A 277 22.77 8.20 -14.12
CA ALA A 277 22.88 6.90 -14.78
C ALA A 277 21.90 5.83 -14.25
N ARG A 278 21.34 6.03 -13.04
CA ARG A 278 20.36 5.14 -12.39
C ARG A 278 18.90 5.44 -12.73
N VAL A 279 18.56 6.62 -13.23
CA VAL A 279 17.18 6.97 -13.61
C VAL A 279 17.10 7.00 -15.14
N PRO A 280 16.27 6.12 -15.74
CA PRO A 280 16.13 6.08 -17.19
C PRO A 280 15.75 7.45 -17.77
N GLU A 281 16.35 7.81 -18.90
CA GLU A 281 16.10 9.08 -19.59
C GLU A 281 14.59 9.27 -19.88
N SER A 282 13.90 8.18 -20.22
CA SER A 282 12.45 8.16 -20.47
C SER A 282 11.59 8.54 -19.25
N MET A 283 12.14 8.43 -18.03
CA MET A 283 11.51 8.87 -16.79
C MET A 283 11.96 10.29 -16.43
N ALA A 284 13.26 10.57 -16.57
CA ALA A 284 13.87 11.88 -16.30
C ALA A 284 13.31 13.00 -17.19
N SER A 285 12.96 12.69 -18.44
CA SER A 285 12.45 13.64 -19.44
C SER A 285 10.97 14.01 -19.25
N LYS A 286 10.27 13.40 -18.28
CA LYS A 286 8.85 13.67 -18.05
C LYS A 286 8.64 14.78 -17.04
N GLU A 287 7.73 15.68 -17.37
CA GLU A 287 7.23 16.67 -16.41
C GLU A 287 6.34 16.04 -15.35
N LYS A 288 5.63 14.94 -15.68
CA LYS A 288 4.69 14.25 -14.77
C LYS A 288 4.83 12.74 -14.87
N ILE A 289 4.83 12.09 -13.71
CA ILE A 289 4.78 10.64 -13.55
C ILE A 289 3.37 10.24 -13.11
N HIS A 290 2.83 9.20 -13.73
CA HIS A 290 1.50 8.66 -13.43
C HIS A 290 1.65 7.42 -12.55
N LEU A 291 1.07 7.42 -11.35
CA LEU A 291 0.98 6.20 -10.53
C LEU A 291 -0.43 5.61 -10.61
N VAL A 292 -0.51 4.29 -10.70
CA VAL A 292 -1.73 3.46 -10.61
C VAL A 292 -1.61 2.43 -9.50
N ASP A 293 -2.71 1.75 -9.23
CA ASP A 293 -2.78 0.65 -8.26
C ASP A 293 -1.73 -0.43 -8.54
N ALA A 294 -0.93 -0.75 -7.52
CA ALA A 294 0.03 -1.84 -7.55
C ALA A 294 -0.61 -3.21 -7.82
N ALA A 295 -1.87 -3.38 -7.47
CA ALA A 295 -2.62 -4.61 -7.73
C ALA A 295 -2.72 -4.96 -9.22
N LEU A 296 -2.53 -3.99 -10.13
CA LEU A 296 -2.45 -4.24 -11.57
C LEU A 296 -1.19 -5.00 -12.00
N LYS A 297 -0.16 -5.04 -11.15
CA LYS A 297 1.12 -5.70 -11.46
C LYS A 297 1.33 -6.95 -10.63
N ILE A 298 1.32 -6.81 -9.30
CA ILE A 298 1.34 -7.91 -8.34
C ILE A 298 0.36 -7.51 -7.25
N ASN A 299 -0.68 -8.31 -7.03
CA ASN A 299 -1.70 -8.03 -6.03
C ASN A 299 -1.19 -8.24 -4.58
N SER A 300 0.06 -7.91 -4.28
CA SER A 300 0.63 -7.94 -2.93
C SER A 300 1.91 -7.10 -2.87
N PRO A 301 2.20 -6.40 -1.77
CA PRO A 301 3.35 -5.51 -1.64
C PRO A 301 4.69 -6.24 -1.38
N TYR A 302 4.87 -7.44 -1.94
CA TYR A 302 6.14 -8.18 -1.87
C TYR A 302 7.37 -7.35 -2.29
N PRO A 303 7.32 -6.59 -3.40
CA PRO A 303 8.49 -5.82 -3.85
C PRO A 303 9.03 -4.84 -2.80
N SER A 304 8.14 -4.29 -1.98
CA SER A 304 8.51 -3.38 -0.90
C SER A 304 9.26 -4.10 0.22
N VAL A 305 8.86 -5.31 0.58
CA VAL A 305 9.52 -6.06 1.68
C VAL A 305 10.74 -6.87 1.24
N LEU A 306 10.82 -7.25 -0.04
CA LEU A 306 11.97 -7.98 -0.62
C LEU A 306 13.20 -7.07 -0.83
N ARG A 307 13.09 -5.78 -0.51
CA ARG A 307 14.21 -4.86 -0.49
C ARG A 307 15.20 -5.30 0.60
N THR A 308 16.38 -5.75 0.17
CA THR A 308 17.41 -6.35 1.04
C THR A 308 17.88 -5.43 2.17
N SER A 309 17.74 -4.10 2.03
CA SER A 309 18.04 -3.14 3.08
C SER A 309 17.14 -3.26 4.32
N ARG A 310 15.94 -3.85 4.20
CA ARG A 310 14.99 -4.04 5.31
C ARG A 310 15.25 -5.35 6.08
N LYS A 311 16.02 -6.29 5.52
CA LYS A 311 16.42 -7.56 6.16
C LYS A 311 15.25 -8.29 6.83
N VAL A 312 14.14 -8.47 6.10
CA VAL A 312 12.94 -9.12 6.66
C VAL A 312 13.21 -10.61 6.85
N ASP A 313 12.92 -11.14 8.04
CA ASP A 313 13.15 -12.56 8.39
C ASP A 313 11.90 -13.42 8.17
N LEU A 314 10.72 -12.83 8.39
CA LEU A 314 9.42 -13.48 8.25
C LEU A 314 8.43 -12.52 7.58
N ILE A 315 7.80 -13.01 6.52
CA ILE A 315 6.70 -12.35 5.82
C ILE A 315 5.41 -13.09 6.16
N ILE A 316 4.45 -12.39 6.76
CA ILE A 316 3.08 -12.87 6.92
C ILE A 316 2.27 -12.24 5.79
N SER A 317 1.89 -13.04 4.80
CA SER A 317 1.16 -12.62 3.60
C SER A 317 -0.31 -12.97 3.73
N LEU A 318 -1.16 -11.96 3.93
CA LEU A 318 -2.60 -12.08 3.91
C LEU A 318 -3.09 -11.86 2.47
N ASP A 319 -3.67 -12.89 1.87
CA ASP A 319 -4.17 -12.83 0.50
C ASP A 319 -5.70 -12.75 0.48
N PHE A 320 -6.20 -11.59 0.10
CA PHE A 320 -7.62 -11.24 -0.06
C PHE A 320 -8.08 -11.29 -1.52
N SER A 321 -7.32 -11.92 -2.41
CA SER A 321 -7.70 -12.13 -3.81
C SER A 321 -8.95 -13.01 -3.90
N GLU A 322 -9.77 -12.73 -4.90
CA GLU A 322 -10.98 -13.52 -5.19
C GLU A 322 -10.71 -14.66 -6.15
N GLU A 323 -9.67 -14.52 -6.97
CA GLU A 323 -9.29 -15.49 -7.98
C GLU A 323 -8.31 -16.54 -7.39
N ASP A 324 -7.17 -16.71 -8.03
CA ASP A 324 -6.17 -17.69 -7.62
C ASP A 324 -5.51 -17.29 -6.29
N PRO A 325 -5.69 -18.06 -5.21
CA PRO A 325 -5.13 -17.75 -3.89
C PRO A 325 -3.60 -17.73 -3.87
N PHE A 326 -2.93 -18.36 -4.84
CA PHE A 326 -1.47 -18.45 -4.85
C PHE A 326 -0.81 -17.50 -5.85
N GLU A 327 -1.59 -16.81 -6.68
CA GLU A 327 -1.04 -15.98 -7.76
C GLU A 327 -0.13 -14.87 -7.22
N THR A 328 -0.44 -14.29 -6.06
CA THR A 328 0.42 -13.26 -5.45
C THR A 328 1.79 -13.78 -5.08
N VAL A 329 1.89 -14.99 -4.50
CA VAL A 329 3.15 -15.63 -4.11
C VAL A 329 3.95 -16.04 -5.33
N PHE A 330 3.30 -16.63 -6.35
CA PHE A 330 3.98 -17.02 -7.58
C PHE A 330 4.46 -15.82 -8.40
N SER A 331 3.64 -14.77 -8.51
CA SER A 331 4.03 -13.50 -9.13
C SER A 331 5.19 -12.84 -8.38
N ALA A 332 5.18 -12.87 -7.04
CA ALA A 332 6.30 -12.39 -6.22
C ALA A 332 7.57 -13.21 -6.40
N LYS A 333 7.46 -14.55 -6.48
CA LYS A 333 8.58 -15.43 -6.78
C LYS A 333 9.19 -15.11 -8.14
N LYS A 334 8.35 -15.00 -9.18
CA LYS A 334 8.81 -14.63 -10.53
C LYS A 334 9.53 -13.28 -10.52
N TYR A 335 8.97 -12.28 -9.84
CA TYR A 335 9.59 -10.97 -9.67
C TYR A 335 10.96 -11.06 -8.97
N ALA A 336 11.04 -11.85 -7.90
CA ALA A 336 12.30 -12.07 -7.18
C ALA A 336 13.34 -12.78 -8.06
N ASP A 337 12.94 -13.81 -8.81
CA ASP A 337 13.82 -14.55 -9.72
C ASP A 337 14.35 -13.63 -10.85
N GLU A 338 13.49 -12.79 -11.44
CA GLU A 338 13.88 -11.80 -12.48
C GLU A 338 14.90 -10.78 -11.95
N LEU A 339 14.78 -10.39 -10.69
CA LEU A 339 15.65 -9.40 -10.05
C LEU A 339 16.78 -10.00 -9.22
N LYS A 340 16.90 -11.34 -9.20
CA LYS A 340 17.87 -12.08 -8.37
C LYS A 340 17.80 -11.70 -6.88
N LEU A 341 16.59 -11.48 -6.39
CA LEU A 341 16.32 -11.21 -4.98
C LEU A 341 16.13 -12.53 -4.22
N PRO A 342 16.55 -12.61 -2.94
CA PRO A 342 16.30 -13.79 -2.13
C PRO A 342 14.79 -14.03 -1.93
N PHE A 343 14.36 -15.26 -2.21
CA PHE A 343 12.98 -15.69 -2.05
C PHE A 343 12.97 -17.20 -1.78
N PRO A 344 12.15 -17.70 -0.84
CA PRO A 344 12.13 -19.12 -0.52
C PRO A 344 11.63 -19.96 -1.70
N PRO A 345 11.99 -21.26 -1.77
CA PRO A 345 11.39 -22.16 -2.75
C PRO A 345 9.87 -22.25 -2.54
N VAL A 346 9.12 -22.17 -3.65
CA VAL A 346 7.66 -22.36 -3.67
C VAL A 346 7.39 -23.63 -4.47
N ASN A 347 6.75 -24.61 -3.83
CA ASN A 347 6.39 -25.86 -4.51
C ASN A 347 5.21 -25.61 -5.45
N GLU A 348 5.35 -25.93 -6.74
CA GLU A 348 4.29 -25.81 -7.75
C GLU A 348 3.08 -26.72 -7.44
N ASP A 349 3.27 -27.82 -6.71
CA ASP A 349 2.19 -28.76 -6.40
C ASP A 349 1.05 -28.11 -5.59
N ILE A 350 1.32 -27.04 -4.85
CA ILE A 350 0.29 -26.33 -4.08
C ILE A 350 -0.82 -25.78 -5.00
N ARG A 351 -0.53 -25.53 -6.29
CA ARG A 351 -1.54 -25.08 -7.26
C ARG A 351 -2.67 -26.10 -7.44
N LYS A 352 -2.42 -27.38 -7.11
CA LYS A 352 -3.46 -28.43 -7.11
C LYS A 352 -4.50 -28.21 -6.01
N GLU A 353 -4.15 -27.46 -4.97
CA GLU A 353 -5.03 -27.11 -3.86
C GLU A 353 -5.82 -25.81 -4.10
N LYS A 354 -5.74 -25.21 -5.31
CA LYS A 354 -6.40 -23.94 -5.66
C LYS A 354 -7.89 -23.90 -5.32
N ASP A 355 -8.61 -24.98 -5.56
CA ASP A 355 -10.06 -25.06 -5.32
C ASP A 355 -10.41 -25.39 -3.86
N HIS A 356 -9.42 -25.83 -3.08
CA HIS A 356 -9.59 -26.27 -1.70
C HIS A 356 -8.37 -25.88 -0.85
N PRO A 357 -7.99 -24.60 -0.79
CA PRO A 357 -6.74 -24.24 -0.16
C PRO A 357 -6.85 -24.36 1.37
N GLN A 358 -5.77 -24.78 2.01
CA GLN A 358 -5.57 -24.68 3.46
C GLN A 358 -5.57 -23.21 3.92
N ASP A 359 -5.73 -23.03 5.22
CA ASP A 359 -5.74 -21.72 5.89
C ASP A 359 -4.35 -21.07 5.99
N CYS A 360 -3.27 -21.86 5.94
CA CYS A 360 -1.91 -21.35 5.99
C CYS A 360 -0.94 -22.27 5.23
N TYR A 361 -0.03 -21.65 4.48
CA TYR A 361 1.09 -22.30 3.80
C TYR A 361 2.40 -21.67 4.27
N VAL A 362 3.39 -22.50 4.58
CA VAL A 362 4.71 -22.03 5.01
C VAL A 362 5.75 -22.38 3.95
N PHE A 363 6.41 -21.35 3.42
CA PHE A 363 7.55 -21.47 2.53
C PHE A 363 8.81 -21.11 3.31
N GLU A 364 9.60 -22.12 3.67
CA GLU A 364 10.80 -21.93 4.49
C GLU A 364 11.94 -21.33 3.67
N GLY A 365 12.44 -20.17 4.11
CA GLY A 365 13.63 -19.53 3.56
C GLY A 365 14.91 -19.98 4.26
N ARG A 366 16.01 -19.99 3.52
CA ARG A 366 17.35 -20.18 4.07
C ARG A 366 17.85 -18.88 4.71
N ARG A 367 17.87 -18.86 6.05
CA ARG A 367 18.36 -17.70 6.81
C ARG A 367 19.89 -17.60 6.80
N PRO A 368 20.45 -16.37 6.81
CA PRO A 368 19.76 -15.07 6.85
C PRO A 368 19.36 -14.50 5.47
N GLU A 369 19.62 -15.21 4.37
CA GLU A 369 19.47 -14.65 3.03
C GLU A 369 18.02 -14.54 2.58
N GLU A 370 17.22 -15.58 2.78
CA GLU A 370 15.83 -15.70 2.31
C GLU A 370 14.84 -15.59 3.48
N PRO A 371 13.78 -14.77 3.35
CA PRO A 371 12.72 -14.72 4.36
C PRO A 371 11.91 -16.03 4.36
N THR A 372 11.41 -16.42 5.52
CA THR A 372 10.29 -17.38 5.61
C THR A 372 9.00 -16.66 5.21
N ILE A 373 8.12 -17.31 4.45
CA ILE A 373 6.81 -16.75 4.10
C ILE A 373 5.72 -17.62 4.72
N MET A 374 4.85 -17.03 5.54
CA MET A 374 3.57 -17.58 5.95
C MET A 374 2.47 -16.95 5.10
N HIS A 375 1.90 -17.71 4.18
CA HIS A 375 0.87 -17.25 3.26
C HIS A 375 -0.50 -17.76 3.68
N MET A 376 -1.45 -16.85 3.84
CA MET A 376 -2.79 -17.10 4.38
C MET A 376 -3.84 -16.59 3.38
N PRO A 377 -4.40 -17.47 2.54
CA PRO A 377 -5.48 -17.10 1.66
C PRO A 377 -6.78 -16.89 2.44
N LEU A 378 -7.50 -15.82 2.12
CA LEU A 378 -8.77 -15.45 2.77
C LEU A 378 -9.81 -16.54 2.58
N PHE A 379 -9.94 -17.00 1.34
CA PHE A 379 -10.84 -18.08 1.00
C PHE A 379 -10.11 -19.41 1.12
N ASN A 380 -10.46 -20.18 2.14
CA ASN A 380 -9.83 -21.45 2.46
C ASN A 380 -10.82 -22.42 3.09
N LEU A 381 -10.39 -23.67 3.25
CA LEU A 381 -11.24 -24.74 3.78
C LEU A 381 -11.81 -24.45 5.18
N ARG A 382 -11.09 -23.71 6.03
CA ARG A 382 -11.57 -23.34 7.37
C ARG A 382 -12.56 -22.19 7.32
N ASN A 383 -12.21 -21.10 6.65
CA ASN A 383 -13.02 -19.89 6.57
C ASN A 383 -14.31 -20.12 5.76
N CYS A 384 -14.23 -20.96 4.72
CA CYS A 384 -15.35 -21.21 3.82
C CYS A 384 -16.14 -22.49 4.14
N HIS A 385 -15.72 -23.28 5.13
CA HIS A 385 -16.32 -24.58 5.47
C HIS A 385 -16.53 -25.50 4.24
N GLY A 386 -15.59 -25.49 3.29
CA GLY A 386 -15.68 -26.23 2.03
C GLY A 386 -16.66 -25.67 0.98
N GLN A 387 -17.27 -24.50 1.21
CA GLN A 387 -18.20 -23.83 0.28
C GLN A 387 -17.55 -22.67 -0.48
N LEU A 388 -16.33 -22.89 -1.01
CA LEU A 388 -15.55 -21.88 -1.69
C LEU A 388 -16.32 -21.23 -2.85
N SER A 389 -16.84 -22.06 -3.76
CA SER A 389 -17.61 -21.60 -4.93
C SER A 389 -18.81 -20.75 -4.54
N ARG A 390 -19.54 -21.14 -3.50
CA ARG A 390 -20.69 -20.37 -3.00
C ARG A 390 -20.28 -19.01 -2.43
N MET A 391 -19.18 -18.93 -1.69
CA MET A 391 -18.71 -17.66 -1.14
C MET A 391 -18.22 -16.71 -2.22
N LEU A 392 -17.50 -17.23 -3.23
CA LEU A 392 -17.11 -16.46 -4.41
C LEU A 392 -18.35 -15.96 -5.16
N THR A 393 -19.35 -16.81 -5.39
CA THR A 393 -20.63 -16.37 -5.99
C THR A 393 -21.35 -15.32 -5.15
N ILE A 394 -21.35 -15.41 -3.82
CA ILE A 394 -21.94 -14.37 -2.95
C ILE A 394 -21.21 -13.05 -3.13
N ILE A 395 -19.89 -13.06 -3.30
CA ILE A 395 -19.10 -11.84 -3.49
C ILE A 395 -19.31 -11.25 -4.88
N GLU A 396 -19.34 -12.07 -5.93
CA GLU A 396 -19.72 -11.66 -7.27
C GLU A 396 -21.13 -11.07 -7.29
N ILE A 397 -22.09 -11.74 -6.63
CA ILE A 397 -23.48 -11.27 -6.51
C ILE A 397 -23.55 -10.02 -5.66
N ALA A 398 -22.81 -9.90 -4.56
CA ALA A 398 -22.78 -8.68 -3.76
C ALA A 398 -22.21 -7.54 -4.60
N GLY A 399 -21.09 -7.76 -5.30
CA GLY A 399 -20.50 -6.83 -6.26
C GLY A 399 -21.44 -6.44 -7.42
N HIS A 400 -22.33 -7.34 -7.84
CA HIS A 400 -23.36 -7.08 -8.84
C HIS A 400 -24.68 -6.52 -8.28
N SER A 401 -24.99 -6.77 -7.01
CA SER A 401 -26.16 -6.24 -6.29
C SER A 401 -25.98 -4.76 -5.93
N TYR A 402 -24.78 -4.22 -6.11
CA TYR A 402 -24.51 -2.77 -6.21
C TYR A 402 -24.78 -2.21 -7.61
N LYS A 403 -25.72 -2.78 -8.37
CA LYS A 403 -26.40 -2.05 -9.45
C LYS A 403 -27.51 -1.21 -8.80
N PRO A 404 -27.52 0.13 -8.98
CA PRO A 404 -28.60 0.97 -8.47
C PRO A 404 -29.96 0.59 -9.07
#